data_AF-A0A2H9QY14-F1
#
_entry.id   AF-A0A2H9QY14-F1
#
_cell.length_a   1.000
_cell.length_b   1.000
_cell.length_c   1.000
_cell.angle_alpha   90.00
_cell.angle_beta   90.00
_cell.angle_gamma   90.00
#
_symmetry.space_group_name_H-M   'P 1'
#
loop_
_entity.id
_entity.type
_entity.pdbx_description
1 polymer ?
#
loop_
_entity_poly.entity_id
_entity_poly.type
_entity_poly.pdbx_seq_one_letter_code
_entity_poly.pdbx_strand_id
1 'polypeptide(L)'
;MIDKEILEKYEIRDMNDWEDVNANLIITDPPFGIEFSGKNGNYHRNVNNVVDGYVEWSVSEYGEKIQQLLECIKKNLEEEGQDRYAI
;
A
#
# COMPACT_ATOMS: atom_id res chain seq x y z
N MET A 1 -15.78 -8.36 -15.44
CA MET A 1 -14.59 -9.09 -15.93
C MET A 1 -13.45 -8.09 -15.91
N ILE A 2 -12.35 -8.39 -15.21
CA ILE A 2 -11.16 -7.55 -15.25
C ILE A 2 -10.40 -7.93 -16.52
N ASP A 3 -10.10 -6.95 -17.37
CA ASP A 3 -9.37 -7.19 -18.62
C ASP A 3 -7.96 -7.70 -18.31
N LYS A 4 -7.66 -8.91 -18.77
CA LYS A 4 -6.33 -9.54 -18.60
C LYS A 4 -5.20 -8.67 -19.14
N GLU A 5 -5.44 -7.87 -20.18
CA GLU A 5 -4.48 -6.92 -20.74
C GLU A 5 -4.07 -5.80 -19.76
N ILE A 6 -4.93 -5.45 -18.79
CA ILE A 6 -4.58 -4.46 -17.75
C ILE A 6 -3.67 -5.12 -16.71
N LEU A 7 -3.92 -6.40 -16.41
CA LEU A 7 -3.14 -7.15 -15.44
C LEU A 7 -1.74 -7.53 -15.96
N GLU A 8 -1.52 -7.52 -17.27
CA GLU A 8 -0.18 -7.71 -17.86
C GLU A 8 0.70 -6.45 -17.80
N LYS A 9 0.18 -5.31 -17.35
CA LYS A 9 0.88 -4.01 -17.33
C LYS A 9 1.45 -3.59 -15.98
N TYR A 10 1.35 -4.43 -14.96
CA TYR A 10 1.87 -4.10 -13.63
C TYR A 10 2.95 -5.07 -13.19
N GLU A 11 3.94 -4.53 -12.49
CA GLU A 11 4.97 -5.30 -11.82
C GLU A 11 4.67 -5.33 -10.33
N ILE A 12 4.80 -6.52 -9.72
CA ILE A 12 4.77 -6.66 -8.26
C ILE A 12 6.22 -6.78 -7.80
N ARG A 13 6.61 -5.92 -6.86
CA ARG A 13 7.91 -5.97 -6.19
C ARG A 13 7.72 -5.67 -4.71
N ASP A 14 8.69 -6.07 -3.89
CA ASP A 14 8.74 -5.56 -2.52
C ASP A 14 8.87 -4.03 -2.56
N MET A 15 8.34 -3.36 -1.54
CA MET A 15 8.44 -1.91 -1.42
C MET A 15 9.90 -1.43 -1.52
N ASN A 16 10.84 -2.18 -0.95
CA ASN A 16 12.24 -1.76 -0.91
C ASN A 16 12.96 -1.96 -2.26
N ASP A 17 12.43 -2.78 -3.15
CA ASP A 17 13.06 -3.15 -4.43
C ASP A 17 12.82 -2.12 -5.56
N TRP A 18 11.98 -1.11 -5.32
CA TRP A 18 11.75 -0.03 -6.29
C TRP A 18 12.89 0.98 -6.26
N GLU A 19 13.43 1.35 -7.41
CA GLU A 19 14.51 2.35 -7.50
C GLU A 19 14.40 3.12 -8.82
N ASP A 20 14.67 4.43 -8.77
CA ASP A 20 14.70 5.34 -9.92
C ASP A 20 13.49 5.22 -10.86
N VAL A 21 12.29 4.97 -10.32
CA VAL A 21 11.06 4.83 -11.13
C VAL A 21 10.69 6.14 -11.84
N ASN A 22 11.06 7.29 -11.27
CA ASN A 22 10.73 8.63 -11.76
C ASN A 22 9.22 8.79 -12.04
N ALA A 23 8.41 8.41 -11.05
CA ALA A 23 6.96 8.46 -11.13
C ALA A 23 6.45 9.91 -11.03
N ASN A 24 5.45 10.25 -11.84
CA ASN A 24 4.72 11.52 -11.72
C ASN A 24 3.67 11.49 -10.59
N LEU A 25 3.14 10.29 -10.27
CA LEU A 25 2.10 10.08 -9.27
C LEU A 25 2.33 8.77 -8.53
N ILE A 26 2.31 8.83 -7.20
CA ILE A 26 2.30 7.65 -6.32
C ILE A 26 1.03 7.69 -5.46
N ILE A 27 0.33 6.56 -5.38
CA ILE A 27 -0.88 6.37 -4.57
C ILE A 27 -0.63 5.25 -3.56
N THR A 28 -0.84 5.52 -2.28
CA THR A 28 -0.64 4.54 -1.21
C THR A 28 -1.80 4.55 -0.22
N ASP A 29 -2.08 3.39 0.36
CA ASP A 29 -3.04 3.16 1.45
C ASP A 29 -2.37 2.20 2.47
N PRO A 30 -1.39 2.69 3.25
CA PRO A 30 -0.67 1.85 4.20
C PRO A 30 -1.55 1.45 5.40
N PRO A 31 -1.24 0.33 6.10
CA PRO A 31 -1.88 -0.01 7.37
C PRO A 31 -1.82 1.15 8.36
N PHE A 32 -2.83 1.33 9.20
CA PHE A 32 -2.99 2.54 10.02
C PHE A 32 -2.27 2.50 11.37
N GLY A 33 -1.82 1.32 11.82
CA GLY A 33 -1.15 1.19 13.10
C GLY A 33 -2.07 1.40 14.30
N ILE A 34 -3.35 1.04 14.18
CA ILE A 34 -4.38 1.33 15.19
C ILE A 34 -4.81 0.08 15.99
N GLU A 35 -3.99 -0.97 15.96
CA GLU A 35 -4.30 -2.28 16.56
C GLU A 35 -5.67 -2.80 16.10
N PHE A 36 -5.92 -2.70 14.79
CA PHE A 36 -7.21 -3.08 14.24
C PHE A 36 -7.46 -4.58 14.44
N SER A 37 -8.25 -4.93 15.46
CA SER A 37 -8.60 -6.32 15.78
C SER A 37 -9.60 -6.95 14.82
N GLY A 38 -10.00 -6.24 13.75
CA GLY A 38 -10.85 -6.77 12.69
C GLY A 38 -12.06 -7.54 13.20
N LYS A 39 -12.83 -6.99 14.17
CA LYS A 39 -14.06 -7.64 14.63
C LYS A 39 -14.98 -7.87 13.41
N ASN A 40 -15.01 -9.12 12.96
CA ASN A 40 -15.72 -9.60 11.76
C ASN A 40 -17.20 -9.16 11.69
N GLY A 41 -17.83 -8.84 12.82
CA GLY A 41 -19.22 -8.44 12.89
C GLY A 41 -19.55 -7.01 12.40
N ASN A 42 -18.55 -6.13 12.22
CA ASN A 42 -18.82 -4.73 11.84
C ASN A 42 -18.96 -4.51 10.34
N TYR A 43 -18.63 -5.50 9.52
CA TYR A 43 -18.76 -5.39 8.07
C TYR A 43 -19.55 -6.58 7.56
N HIS A 44 -20.60 -6.35 6.76
CA HIS A 44 -21.24 -7.40 5.96
C HIS A 44 -20.29 -7.87 4.83
N ARG A 45 -19.12 -8.40 5.19
CA ARG A 45 -18.11 -8.86 4.26
C ARG A 45 -18.44 -10.28 3.83
N ASN A 46 -18.50 -10.50 2.52
CA ASN A 46 -18.49 -11.83 1.95
C ASN A 46 -17.07 -12.39 2.12
N VAL A 47 -16.91 -13.37 3.02
CA VAL A 47 -15.64 -14.01 3.36
C VAL A 47 -14.91 -14.57 2.13
N ASN A 48 -15.63 -14.91 1.06
CA ASN A 48 -15.03 -15.41 -0.18
C ASN A 48 -14.27 -14.34 -0.97
N ASN A 49 -14.45 -13.05 -0.64
CA ASN A 49 -13.75 -11.92 -1.24
C ASN A 49 -12.71 -11.31 -0.29
N VAL A 50 -12.54 -11.90 0.91
CA VAL A 50 -11.55 -11.46 1.88
C VAL A 50 -10.26 -12.21 1.57
N VAL A 51 -9.27 -11.48 1.06
CA VAL A 51 -7.92 -12.00 0.96
C VAL A 51 -7.33 -11.94 2.38
N ASP A 52 -6.77 -13.05 2.86
CA ASP A 52 -6.20 -13.21 4.21
C ASP A 52 -4.90 -12.39 4.42
N GLY A 53 -4.66 -11.39 3.56
CA GLY A 53 -3.38 -10.71 3.37
C GLY A 53 -3.30 -9.30 3.93
N TYR A 54 -4.28 -8.83 4.71
CA TYR A 54 -4.12 -7.55 5.41
C TYR A 54 -3.15 -7.74 6.59
N VAL A 55 -1.91 -7.31 6.41
CA VAL A 55 -0.89 -7.30 7.44
C VAL A 55 -0.92 -5.94 8.12
N GLU A 56 -1.54 -5.89 9.29
CA GLU A 56 -1.54 -4.69 10.13
C GLU A 56 -0.12 -4.46 10.68
N TRP A 57 0.34 -3.22 10.62
CA TRP A 57 1.56 -2.80 11.33
C TRP A 57 1.21 -2.58 12.80
N SER A 58 1.98 -3.17 13.71
CA SER A 58 1.78 -2.88 15.13
C SER A 58 2.07 -1.40 15.42
N VAL A 59 1.49 -0.86 16.49
CA VAL A 59 1.78 0.52 16.93
C VAL A 59 3.28 0.75 17.12
N SER A 60 3.99 -0.28 17.62
CA SER A 60 5.44 -0.23 17.82
C SER A 60 6.25 -0.17 16.52
N GLU A 61 5.75 -0.74 15.43
CA GLU A 61 6.47 -0.81 14.15
C GLU A 61 6.00 0.27 13.16
N TYR A 62 4.82 0.86 13.39
CA TYR A 62 4.17 1.79 12.48
C TYR A 62 5.08 2.97 12.09
N GLY A 63 5.75 3.60 13.06
CA GLY A 63 6.63 4.74 12.78
C GLY A 63 7.79 4.38 11.85
N GLU A 64 8.43 3.23 12.07
CA GLU A 64 9.53 2.75 11.22
C GLU A 64 9.03 2.40 9.82
N LYS A 65 7.88 1.73 9.72
CA LYS A 65 7.28 1.33 8.44
C LYS A 65 6.83 2.51 7.59
N ILE A 66 6.24 3.53 8.22
CA ILE A 66 5.90 4.77 7.53
C ILE A 66 7.15 5.50 7.07
N GLN A 67 8.22 5.55 7.88
CA GLN A 67 9.48 6.15 7.44
C GLN A 67 10.05 5.43 6.22
N GLN A 68 10.09 4.09 6.22
CA GLN A 68 10.53 3.29 5.07
C GLN A 68 9.69 3.58 3.82
N LEU A 69 8.37 3.69 3.97
CA LEU A 69 7.46 4.04 2.87
C LEU A 69 7.76 5.44 2.32
N LEU A 70 7.90 6.45 3.20
CA LEU A 70 8.18 7.83 2.79
C LEU A 70 9.52 7.96 2.06
N GLU A 71 10.55 7.26 2.55
CA GLU A 71 11.86 7.18 1.88
C GLU A 71 11.74 6.51 0.50
N CYS A 72 10.92 5.47 0.40
CA CYS A 72 10.65 4.79 -0.86
C CYS A 72 9.88 5.66 -1.86
N ILE A 73 8.91 6.45 -1.40
CA ILE A 73 8.20 7.42 -2.24
C ILE A 73 9.20 8.45 -2.75
N LYS A 74 9.98 9.05 -1.84
CA LYS A 74 10.94 10.10 -2.17
C LYS A 74 12.00 9.66 -3.18
N LYS A 75 12.52 8.43 -3.08
CA LYS A 75 13.53 7.92 -4.03
C LYS A 75 12.97 7.66 -5.44
N ASN A 76 11.65 7.55 -5.57
CA ASN A 76 10.98 7.13 -6.81
C ASN A 76 10.09 8.21 -7.43
N LEU A 77 9.77 9.27 -6.70
CA LEU A 77 8.98 10.40 -7.19
C LEU A 77 9.88 11.41 -7.91
N GLU A 78 9.45 11.89 -9.07
CA GLU A 78 10.14 12.98 -9.75
C GLU A 78 10.06 14.30 -8.95
N GLU A 79 10.88 15.29 -9.29
CA GLU A 79 10.98 16.55 -8.55
C GLU A 79 9.65 17.34 -8.46
N GLU A 80 8.85 17.30 -9.52
CA GLU A 80 7.52 17.95 -9.60
C GLU A 80 6.35 16.98 -9.33
N GLY A 81 6.66 15.73 -8.96
CA GLY A 81 5.66 14.68 -8.80
C GLY A 81 4.76 14.89 -7.59
N GLN A 82 3.58 14.27 -7.61
CA GLN A 82 2.63 14.31 -6.49
C GLN A 82 2.52 12.95 -5.80
N ASP A 83 2.56 12.93 -4.47
CA ASP A 83 2.09 11.80 -3.67
C ASP A 83 0.68 12.07 -3.11
N ARG A 84 -0.14 11.02 -3.03
CA ARG A 84 -1.46 11.05 -2.38
C ARG A 84 -1.65 9.84 -1.48
N TYR A 85 -1.99 10.13 -0.22
CA TYR A 85 -2.47 9.14 0.73
C TYR A 85 -3.97 8.95 0.51
N ALA A 86 -4.39 7.73 0.19
CA ALA A 86 -5.78 7.36 0.35
C ALA A 86 -6.03 7.10 1.84
N ILE A 87 -7.06 7.74 2.40
CA ILE A 87 -7.53 7.55 3.79
C ILE A 87 -8.94 6.96 3.71
#